data_AF-A0A0F3GRA9-F1
#
_entry.id   AF-A0A0F3GRA9-F1
#
_cell.length_a   1.000
_cell.length_b   1.000
_cell.length_c   1.000
_cell.angle_alpha   90.00
_cell.angle_beta   90.00
_cell.angle_gamma   90.00
#
_symmetry.space_group_name_H-M   'P 1'
#
loop_
_entity.id
_entity.type
_entity.pdbx_description
1 polymer ?
#
loop_
_entity_poly.entity_id
_entity_poly.type
_entity_poly.pdbx_seq_one_letter_code
_entity_poly.pdbx_strand_id
1 'polypeptide(L)'
;MAAGYYGQLYKEVKEKIFKSDHKYALYYVSSLAIYKVEKYIRNVTIDRRYNKARYHILMLFRMINESEHLPLLNSKKADTYCDVLINILNDDKKSLSSFNKIIEIIQNSDIDINKRTSFYQKSTTDLLIKQYGNNHSIK
;
A
#
# COMPACT_ATOMS: atom_id res chain seq x y z
N MET A 1 -4.44 -25.12 -12.22
CA MET A 1 -3.48 -24.40 -13.10
C MET A 1 -2.84 -23.27 -12.30
N ALA A 2 -1.70 -23.50 -11.62
CA ALA A 2 -1.12 -22.50 -10.71
C ALA A 2 0.41 -22.30 -10.85
N ALA A 3 1.12 -23.18 -11.56
CA ALA A 3 2.58 -23.07 -11.72
C ALA A 3 3.03 -22.20 -12.92
N GLY A 4 2.27 -22.20 -14.02
CA GLY A 4 2.64 -21.46 -15.24
C GLY A 4 2.50 -19.93 -15.12
N TYR A 5 1.48 -19.46 -14.40
CA TYR A 5 1.18 -18.03 -14.26
C TYR A 5 2.27 -17.28 -13.49
N TYR A 6 2.83 -17.90 -12.45
CA TYR A 6 3.94 -17.31 -11.68
C TYR A 6 5.20 -17.16 -12.53
N GLY A 7 5.54 -18.18 -13.34
CA GLY A 7 6.70 -18.12 -14.24
C GLY A 7 6.57 -17.03 -15.31
N GLN A 8 5.36 -16.83 -15.83
CA GLN A 8 5.08 -15.76 -16.79
C GLN A 8 5.14 -14.38 -16.12
N LEU A 9 4.47 -14.21 -14.99
CA LEU A 9 4.49 -12.96 -14.22
C LEU A 9 5.91 -12.58 -13.81
N TYR A 10 6.71 -13.55 -13.35
CA TYR A 10 8.11 -13.31 -13.01
C TYR A 10 8.90 -12.81 -14.22
N LYS A 11 8.73 -13.44 -15.39
CA LYS A 11 9.40 -12.99 -16.63
C LYS A 11 8.99 -11.58 -17.04
N GLU A 12 7.73 -11.20 -16.84
CA GLU A 12 7.21 -9.87 -17.16
C GLU A 12 7.67 -8.78 -16.16
N VAL A 13 7.80 -9.14 -14.89
CA VAL A 13 8.08 -8.19 -13.81
C VAL A 13 9.58 -8.04 -13.55
N LYS A 14 10.39 -9.10 -13.70
CA LYS A 14 11.84 -9.06 -13.42
C LYS A 14 12.57 -7.96 -14.19
N GLU A 15 12.14 -7.68 -15.42
CA GLU A 15 12.71 -6.63 -16.27
C GLU A 15 12.20 -5.22 -15.93
N LYS A 16 11.30 -5.08 -14.95
CA LYS A 16 10.67 -3.81 -14.55
C LYS A 16 11.04 -3.39 -13.13
N ILE A 17 11.54 -4.29 -12.30
CA ILE A 17 11.89 -4.01 -10.90
C ILE A 17 13.38 -4.25 -10.65
N PHE A 18 13.91 -3.65 -9.58
CA PHE A 18 15.31 -3.79 -9.13
C PHE A 18 16.36 -3.49 -10.21
N LYS A 19 16.09 -2.51 -11.08
CA LYS A 19 17.12 -2.00 -11.98
C LYS A 19 18.13 -1.16 -11.22
N SER A 20 19.38 -1.19 -11.68
CA SER A 20 20.49 -0.41 -11.11
C SER A 20 20.26 1.11 -11.14
N ASP A 21 19.49 1.59 -12.11
CA ASP A 21 19.18 3.03 -12.28
C ASP A 21 18.01 3.50 -11.38
N HIS A 22 17.31 2.58 -10.72
CA HIS A 22 16.22 2.96 -9.83
C HIS A 22 16.74 3.59 -8.53
N LYS A 23 15.99 4.56 -8.00
CA LYS A 23 16.25 5.14 -6.69
C LYS A 23 15.98 4.11 -5.60
N TYR A 24 17.00 3.85 -4.78
CA TYR A 24 16.90 2.94 -3.63
C TYR A 24 15.81 3.35 -2.64
N ALA A 25 15.51 4.64 -2.53
CA ALA A 25 14.47 5.19 -1.66
C ALA A 25 13.09 4.54 -1.88
N LEU A 26 12.74 4.21 -3.13
CA LEU A 26 11.47 3.55 -3.48
C LEU A 26 11.34 2.15 -2.87
N TYR A 27 12.45 1.40 -2.87
CA TYR A 27 12.49 0.06 -2.28
C TYR A 27 12.51 0.16 -0.75
N TYR A 28 13.29 1.10 -0.23
CA TYR A 28 13.38 1.34 1.21
C TYR A 28 12.03 1.71 1.81
N VAL A 29 11.31 2.69 1.23
CA VAL A 29 10.00 3.11 1.74
C VAL A 29 8.97 1.98 1.65
N SER A 30 9.01 1.17 0.58
CA SER A 30 8.12 0.02 0.43
C SER A 30 8.33 -1.00 1.54
N SER A 31 9.59 -1.34 1.82
CA SER A 31 9.95 -2.25 2.91
C SER A 31 9.60 -1.67 4.29
N LEU A 32 9.84 -0.38 4.51
CA LEU A 32 9.51 0.31 5.76
C LEU A 32 8.00 0.31 6.02
N ALA A 33 7.19 0.58 5.01
CA ALA A 33 5.74 0.56 5.11
C ALA A 33 5.21 -0.84 5.46
N ILE A 34 5.72 -1.88 4.79
CA ILE A 34 5.39 -3.28 5.10
C ILE A 34 5.73 -3.59 6.55
N TYR A 35 6.97 -3.26 6.96
CA TYR A 35 7.43 -3.49 8.33
C TYR A 35 6.53 -2.81 9.37
N LYS A 36 6.13 -1.55 9.14
CA LYS A 36 5.27 -0.79 10.06
C LYS A 36 3.88 -1.42 10.18
N VAL A 37 3.23 -1.77 9.07
CA VAL A 37 1.94 -2.47 9.08
C VAL A 37 2.04 -3.78 9.86
N GLU A 38 3.07 -4.58 9.58
CA GLU A 38 3.29 -5.85 10.28
C GLU A 38 3.61 -5.66 11.77
N LYS A 39 4.34 -4.60 12.14
CA LYS A 39 4.58 -4.23 13.54
C LYS A 39 3.26 -3.94 14.26
N TYR A 40 2.40 -3.09 13.68
CA TYR A 40 1.12 -2.73 14.32
C TYR A 40 0.15 -3.91 14.43
N ILE A 41 0.13 -4.81 13.44
CA ILE A 41 -0.67 -6.03 13.49
C ILE A 41 -0.12 -7.01 14.54
N ARG A 42 1.20 -7.20 14.61
CA ARG A 42 1.83 -8.09 15.60
C ARG A 42 1.58 -7.62 17.02
N ASN A 43 1.66 -6.30 17.24
CA ASN A 43 1.42 -5.66 18.53
C ASN A 43 -0.08 -5.48 18.86
N VAL A 44 -0.99 -5.95 17.99
CA VAL A 44 -2.45 -5.87 18.17
C VAL A 44 -2.96 -4.43 18.29
N THR A 45 -2.18 -3.45 17.81
CA THR A 45 -2.65 -2.06 17.64
C THR A 45 -3.64 -1.97 16.48
N ILE A 46 -3.45 -2.82 15.47
CA ILE A 46 -4.40 -3.08 14.38
C ILE A 46 -4.85 -4.54 14.50
N ASP A 47 -6.14 -4.79 14.38
CA ASP A 47 -6.70 -6.15 14.47
C ASP A 47 -6.08 -7.07 13.40
N ARG A 48 -5.70 -8.27 13.82
CA ARG A 48 -5.06 -9.29 12.98
C ARG A 48 -5.88 -9.68 11.76
N ARG A 49 -7.21 -9.51 11.79
CA ARG A 49 -8.10 -9.74 10.63
C ARG A 49 -7.69 -8.94 9.39
N TYR A 50 -7.13 -7.74 9.59
CA TYR A 50 -6.71 -6.84 8.52
C TYR A 50 -5.42 -7.27 7.81
N ASN A 51 -4.68 -8.26 8.34
CA ASN A 51 -3.49 -8.80 7.66
C ASN A 51 -3.82 -9.36 6.26
N LYS A 52 -5.04 -9.87 6.07
CA LYS A 52 -5.53 -10.33 4.77
C LYS A 52 -5.60 -9.19 3.73
N ALA A 53 -5.81 -7.96 4.18
CA ALA A 53 -5.91 -6.76 3.37
C ALA A 53 -4.58 -5.98 3.29
N ARG A 54 -3.45 -6.54 3.76
CA ARG A 54 -2.18 -5.79 3.90
C ARG A 54 -1.73 -5.05 2.64
N TYR A 55 -1.92 -5.63 1.46
CA TYR A 55 -1.51 -4.98 0.20
C TYR A 55 -2.44 -3.83 -0.18
N HIS A 56 -3.74 -3.95 0.13
CA HIS A 56 -4.68 -2.83 -0.01
C HIS A 56 -4.39 -1.73 0.99
N ILE A 57 -3.99 -2.08 2.22
CA ILE A 57 -3.55 -1.10 3.23
C ILE A 57 -2.33 -0.33 2.73
N LEU A 58 -1.33 -1.00 2.16
CA LEU A 58 -0.14 -0.36 1.60
C LEU A 58 -0.47 0.53 0.38
N MET A 59 -1.37 0.08 -0.48
CA MET A 59 -1.86 0.89 -1.61
C MET A 59 -2.54 2.16 -1.12
N LEU A 60 -3.49 2.05 -0.18
CA LEU A 60 -4.20 3.19 0.40
C LEU A 60 -3.28 4.10 1.20
N PHE A 61 -2.27 3.55 1.88
CA PHE A 61 -1.25 4.34 2.57
C PHE A 61 -0.54 5.28 1.61
N ARG A 62 -0.08 4.75 0.47
CA ARG A 62 0.50 5.58 -0.58
C ARG A 62 -0.48 6.66 -1.05
N MET A 63 -1.71 6.29 -1.39
CA MET A 63 -2.69 7.21 -1.97
C MET A 63 -3.12 8.36 -1.03
N ILE A 64 -3.29 8.07 0.27
CA ILE A 64 -3.74 9.06 1.26
C ILE A 64 -2.63 10.03 1.65
N ASN A 65 -1.39 9.53 1.73
CA ASN A 65 -0.26 10.32 2.24
C ASN A 65 0.52 11.00 1.11
N GLU A 66 0.33 10.58 -0.13
CA GLU A 66 0.95 11.18 -1.30
C GLU A 66 0.03 11.10 -2.52
N SER A 67 -0.57 12.24 -2.87
CA SER A 67 -1.56 12.36 -3.95
C SER A 67 -0.92 12.49 -5.33
N GLU A 68 0.39 12.79 -5.40
CA GLU A 68 1.06 12.87 -6.70
C GLU A 68 1.17 11.51 -7.40
N HIS A 69 1.18 11.56 -8.72
CA HIS A 69 1.48 10.39 -9.54
C HIS A 69 2.87 9.85 -9.20
N LEU A 70 3.02 8.52 -9.26
CA LEU A 70 4.31 7.88 -9.01
C LEU A 70 5.35 8.47 -9.98
N PRO A 71 6.42 9.09 -9.48
CA PRO A 71 7.46 9.65 -10.33
C PRO A 71 8.21 8.54 -11.07
N LEU A 72 8.95 8.91 -12.10
CA LEU A 72 9.89 8.00 -12.76
C LEU A 72 10.87 7.44 -11.72
N LEU A 73 11.08 6.12 -11.76
CA LEU A 73 11.79 5.39 -10.70
C LEU A 73 13.27 5.81 -10.56
N ASN A 74 13.84 6.47 -11.56
CA ASN A 74 15.22 6.96 -11.58
C ASN A 74 15.33 8.49 -11.34
N SER A 75 14.21 9.21 -11.26
CA SER A 75 14.20 10.66 -11.13
C SER A 75 14.58 11.12 -9.73
N LYS A 76 15.18 12.31 -9.61
CA LYS A 76 15.36 12.98 -8.31
C LYS A 76 14.04 13.22 -7.58
N LYS A 77 12.93 13.37 -8.32
CA LYS A 77 11.59 13.49 -7.72
C LYS A 77 11.17 12.24 -6.94
N ALA A 78 11.73 11.07 -7.26
CA ALA A 78 11.43 9.85 -6.52
C ALA A 78 12.01 9.88 -5.10
N ASP A 79 13.16 10.54 -4.89
CA ASP A 79 13.73 10.71 -3.56
C ASP A 79 12.83 11.61 -2.71
N THR A 80 12.44 12.79 -3.23
CA THR A 80 11.53 13.71 -2.51
C THR A 80 10.17 13.11 -2.22
N TYR A 81 9.62 12.35 -3.18
CA TYR A 81 8.38 11.59 -3.01
C TYR A 81 8.50 10.57 -1.86
N CYS A 82 9.61 9.84 -1.80
CA CYS A 82 9.84 8.85 -0.75
C CYS A 82 10.06 9.51 0.61
N ASP A 83 10.75 10.66 0.66
CA ASP A 83 11.04 11.36 1.91
C ASP A 83 9.77 11.77 2.66
N VAL A 84 8.73 12.22 1.94
CA VAL A 84 7.41 12.53 2.53
C VAL A 84 6.84 11.31 3.25
N LEU A 85 6.81 10.17 2.56
CA LEU A 85 6.29 8.92 3.10
C LEU A 85 7.15 8.37 4.25
N ILE A 86 8.48 8.44 4.13
CA ILE A 86 9.44 8.02 5.17
C ILE A 86 9.26 8.85 6.43
N ASN A 87 9.09 10.17 6.31
CA ASN A 87 8.86 11.06 7.44
C ASN A 87 7.58 10.70 8.21
N ILE A 88 6.52 10.31 7.50
CA ILE A 88 5.27 9.84 8.12
C ILE A 88 5.48 8.49 8.81
N LEU A 89 6.18 7.56 8.16
CA LEU A 89 6.44 6.22 8.70
C LEU A 89 7.38 6.24 9.92
N ASN A 90 8.32 7.18 9.98
CA ASN A 90 9.27 7.29 11.10
C ASN A 90 8.62 7.86 12.37
N ASP A 91 7.59 8.70 12.24
CA ASP A 91 6.80 9.18 13.36
C ASP A 91 5.70 8.16 13.71
N ASP A 92 5.87 7.43 14.81
CA ASP A 92 4.93 6.38 15.23
C ASP A 92 3.49 6.91 15.42
N LYS A 93 3.31 8.17 15.82
CA LYS A 93 1.97 8.77 16.00
C LYS A 93 1.32 9.06 14.65
N LYS A 94 2.06 9.70 13.73
CA LYS A 94 1.57 10.00 12.38
C LYS A 94 1.30 8.72 11.60
N SER A 95 2.24 7.78 11.64
CA SER A 95 2.12 6.49 10.97
C SER A 95 0.88 5.73 11.45
N LEU A 96 0.68 5.60 12.77
CA LEU A 96 -0.48 4.92 13.31
C LEU A 96 -1.79 5.63 12.97
N SER A 97 -1.82 6.96 13.05
CA SER A 97 -2.98 7.77 12.63
C SER A 97 -3.33 7.53 11.15
N SER A 98 -2.34 7.50 10.26
CA SER A 98 -2.57 7.22 8.84
C SER A 98 -3.10 5.80 8.62
N PHE A 99 -2.56 4.80 9.32
CA PHE A 99 -3.07 3.43 9.22
C PHE A 99 -4.49 3.29 9.76
N ASN A 100 -4.84 3.95 10.87
CA ASN A 100 -6.21 3.91 11.40
C ASN A 100 -7.23 4.49 10.42
N LYS A 101 -6.91 5.60 9.74
CA LYS A 101 -7.77 6.14 8.67
C LYS A 101 -7.99 5.16 7.52
N ILE A 102 -6.94 4.41 7.15
CA ILE A 102 -7.05 3.37 6.11
C ILE A 102 -7.96 2.23 6.57
N ILE A 103 -7.83 1.82 7.83
CA ILE A 103 -8.69 0.79 8.41
C ILE A 103 -10.14 1.24 8.43
N GLU A 104 -10.42 2.50 8.76
CA GLU A 104 -11.75 3.09 8.70
C GLU A 104 -12.33 3.06 7.28
N ILE A 105 -11.55 3.42 6.25
CA ILE A 105 -11.98 3.32 4.84
C ILE A 105 -12.34 1.88 4.47
N ILE A 106 -11.54 0.90 4.91
CA ILE A 106 -11.82 -0.52 4.66
C ILE A 106 -13.08 -0.98 5.42
N GLN A 107 -13.29 -0.51 6.66
CA GLN A 107 -14.49 -0.83 7.44
C GLN A 107 -15.77 -0.28 6.83
N ASN A 108 -15.69 0.94 6.28
CA ASN A 108 -16.81 1.61 5.61
C ASN A 108 -17.05 1.10 4.19
N SER A 109 -16.19 0.22 3.68
CA SER A 109 -16.38 -0.44 2.39
C SER A 109 -17.17 -1.74 2.56
N ASP A 110 -17.95 -2.13 1.54
CA ASP A 110 -18.71 -3.39 1.50
C ASP A 110 -17.83 -4.65 1.37
N ILE A 111 -16.55 -4.57 1.75
CA ILE A 111 -15.59 -5.66 1.58
C ILE A 111 -15.66 -6.57 2.80
N ASP A 112 -16.08 -7.81 2.58
CA ASP A 112 -16.01 -8.84 3.61
C ASP A 112 -14.55 -9.28 3.85
N ILE A 113 -13.97 -8.79 4.95
CA ILE A 113 -12.60 -9.08 5.39
C ILE A 113 -12.41 -10.55 5.76
N ASN A 114 -13.49 -11.28 6.06
CA ASN A 114 -13.37 -12.68 6.43
C ASN A 114 -13.14 -13.57 5.20
N LYS A 115 -13.59 -13.14 4.03
CA LYS A 115 -13.53 -13.91 2.78
C LYS A 115 -12.19 -13.68 2.05
N ARG A 116 -11.31 -14.69 2.12
CA ARG A 116 -9.94 -14.64 1.54
C ARG A 116 -9.93 -14.31 0.04
N THR A 117 -10.92 -14.80 -0.72
CA THR A 117 -11.01 -14.58 -2.18
C THR A 117 -11.30 -13.13 -2.55
N SER A 118 -11.91 -12.34 -1.67
CA SER A 118 -12.29 -10.96 -1.96
C SER A 118 -11.07 -10.07 -2.19
N PHE A 119 -9.94 -10.33 -1.53
CA PHE A 119 -8.76 -9.46 -1.63
C PHE A 119 -7.87 -9.69 -2.86
N TYR A 120 -8.13 -10.75 -3.64
CA TYR A 120 -7.39 -11.06 -4.87
C TYR A 120 -8.09 -10.55 -6.14
N GLN A 121 -9.31 -10.04 -6.00
CA GLN A 121 -10.10 -9.58 -7.14
C GLN A 121 -9.81 -8.11 -7.45
N LYS A 122 -9.69 -7.78 -8.74
CA LYS A 122 -9.53 -6.40 -9.20
C LYS A 122 -10.70 -5.50 -8.81
N SER A 123 -11.92 -6.05 -8.78
CA SER A 123 -13.15 -5.37 -8.34
C SER A 123 -13.03 -4.75 -6.94
N THR A 124 -12.35 -5.44 -6.02
CA THR A 124 -12.12 -4.95 -4.65
C THR A 124 -11.17 -3.76 -4.62
N THR A 125 -10.14 -3.76 -5.49
CA THR A 125 -9.24 -2.62 -5.67
C THR A 125 -10.02 -1.40 -6.18
N ASP A 126 -10.86 -1.59 -7.20
CA ASP A 126 -11.65 -0.51 -7.81
C ASP A 126 -12.65 0.09 -6.82
N LEU A 127 -13.29 -0.74 -5.99
CA LEU A 127 -14.19 -0.29 -4.91
C LEU A 127 -13.46 0.58 -3.87
N LEU A 128 -12.26 0.17 -3.43
CA LEU A 128 -11.47 0.94 -2.48
C LEU A 128 -11.00 2.29 -3.06
N ILE A 129 -10.61 2.31 -4.33
CA ILE A 129 -10.23 3.54 -5.02
C ILE A 129 -11.43 4.50 -5.11
N LYS A 130 -12.63 3.97 -5.43
CA LYS A 130 -13.86 4.77 -5.48
C LYS A 130 -14.25 5.33 -4.11
N GLN A 131 -14.17 4.52 -3.06
CA GLN A 131 -14.46 4.96 -1.69
C GLN A 131 -13.46 6.01 -1.20
N TYR A 132 -12.18 5.88 -1.57
CA TYR A 132 -11.20 6.92 -1.33
C TYR A 132 -11.56 8.24 -2.03
N GLY A 133 -11.92 8.19 -3.32
CA GLY A 133 -12.35 9.37 -4.07
C GLY A 133 -13.56 10.09 -3.47
N ASN A 134 -14.57 9.33 -3.05
CA ASN A 134 -15.79 9.89 -2.42
C ASN A 134 -15.51 10.63 -1.11
N ASN A 135 -14.56 10.15 -0.29
CA ASN A 135 -14.15 10.81 0.96
C ASN A 135 -13.31 12.08 0.73
N HIS A 136 -12.79 12.29 -0.49
CA HIS A 136 -12.00 13.46 -0.86
C HIS A 136 -12.82 14.55 -1.58
N SER A 137 -14.04 14.24 -2.07
CA SER A 137 -14.98 15.22 -2.67
C SER A 137 -15.85 15.98 -1.67
N ILE A 138 -15.63 15.81 -0.36
CA ILE A 138 -16.37 16.51 0.72
C ILE A 138 -15.44 17.43 1.52
N LYS A 139 -14.34 17.90 0.91
CA LYS A 139 -13.49 18.95 1.47
C LYS A 139 -13.23 20.05 0.46
#